data_AF-A0A965I1U3-F1
#
_entry.id   AF-A0A965I1U3-F1
#
_cell.length_a   1.000
_cell.length_b   1.000
_cell.length_c   1.000
_cell.angle_alpha   90.00
_cell.angle_beta   90.00
_cell.angle_gamma   90.00
#
_symmetry.space_group_name_H-M   'P 1'
#
loop_
_entity.id
_entity.type
_entity.pdbx_description
1 polymer ?
#
loop_
_entity_poly.entity_id
_entity_poly.type
_entity_poly.pdbx_seq_one_letter_code
_entity_poly.pdbx_strand_id
1 'polypeptide(L)'
;LEPRETETRKMHALAEYGLMHVKLYEDISRHGHIATSYAYPVKVDGRYIMDPSPIPKFDNPKMDDCPALQLFGAGREQRIYAIPPYSKVKSLDFDDYPFSQLRAPQTCAICGADDSYLDEMIIDDEGGRMFVCSDTDFCASRQNEQGIEPVEAVS
;
A
#
# COMPACT_ATOMS: atom_id res chain seq x y z
N LEU A 1 5.72 -17.55 -1.88
CA LEU A 1 5.28 -18.74 -1.12
C LEU A 1 5.33 -19.97 -2.02
N GLU A 2 4.46 -20.05 -3.02
CA GLU A 2 4.49 -21.09 -4.06
C GLU A 2 4.90 -20.45 -5.40
N PRO A 3 6.06 -20.79 -5.98
CA PRO A 3 6.52 -20.20 -7.24
C PRO A 3 5.80 -20.73 -8.48
N ARG A 4 5.12 -21.89 -8.41
CA ARG A 4 4.50 -22.53 -9.57
C ARG A 4 3.11 -21.98 -9.83
N GLU A 5 2.91 -21.50 -11.06
CA GLU A 5 1.60 -21.01 -11.51
C GLU A 5 0.52 -22.10 -11.46
N THR A 6 0.87 -23.33 -11.83
CA THR A 6 -0.07 -24.46 -11.84
C THR A 6 -0.64 -24.77 -10.47
N GLU A 7 0.16 -24.60 -9.41
CA GLU A 7 -0.26 -24.85 -8.03
C GLU A 7 -1.02 -23.64 -7.48
N THR A 8 -0.52 -22.43 -7.66
CA THR A 8 -1.23 -21.21 -7.25
C THR A 8 -2.60 -21.09 -7.91
N ARG A 9 -2.75 -21.47 -9.19
CA ARG A 9 -4.05 -21.51 -9.88
C ARG A 9 -5.03 -22.47 -9.20
N LYS A 10 -4.58 -23.67 -8.81
CA LYS A 10 -5.43 -24.63 -8.05
C LYS A 10 -5.82 -24.07 -6.69
N MET A 11 -4.87 -23.46 -5.98
CA MET A 11 -5.13 -22.83 -4.69
C MET A 11 -6.21 -21.75 -4.81
N HIS A 12 -6.13 -20.88 -5.83
CA HIS A 12 -7.16 -19.88 -6.10
C HIS A 12 -8.51 -20.50 -6.50
N ALA A 13 -8.51 -21.60 -7.26
CA ALA A 13 -9.73 -22.30 -7.64
C ALA A 13 -10.45 -22.94 -6.44
N LEU A 14 -9.67 -23.45 -5.47
CA LEU A 14 -10.17 -24.12 -4.26
C LEU A 14 -10.28 -23.18 -3.04
N ALA A 15 -9.91 -21.90 -3.18
CA ALA A 15 -9.83 -20.93 -2.08
C ALA A 15 -8.90 -21.35 -0.92
N GLU A 16 -7.80 -22.06 -1.25
CA GLU A 16 -6.82 -22.56 -0.28
C GLU A 16 -5.77 -21.50 0.06
N TYR A 17 -6.17 -20.49 0.85
CA TYR A 17 -5.30 -19.36 1.22
C TYR A 17 -4.61 -19.50 2.58
N GLY A 18 -4.61 -20.69 3.17
CA GLY A 18 -3.98 -20.96 4.47
C GLY A 18 -2.48 -20.63 4.50
N LEU A 19 -1.76 -20.91 3.40
CA LEU A 19 -0.34 -20.56 3.24
C LEU A 19 -0.04 -19.07 3.43
N MET A 20 -0.96 -18.19 3.03
CA MET A 20 -0.78 -16.75 3.22
C MET A 20 -0.86 -16.36 4.70
N HIS A 21 -1.81 -16.95 5.43
CA HIS A 21 -1.94 -16.71 6.87
C HIS A 21 -0.72 -17.24 7.63
N VAL A 22 -0.23 -18.44 7.30
CA VAL A 22 0.99 -18.98 7.90
C VAL A 22 2.18 -18.02 7.71
N LYS A 23 2.37 -17.49 6.49
CA LYS A 23 3.42 -16.53 6.19
C LYS A 23 3.33 -15.27 7.04
N LEU A 24 2.15 -14.66 7.14
CA LEU A 24 1.97 -13.44 7.92
C LEU A 24 2.21 -13.70 9.42
N TYR A 25 1.82 -14.87 9.91
CA TYR A 25 2.06 -15.27 11.30
C TYR A 25 3.54 -15.56 11.59
N GLU A 26 4.29 -16.11 10.63
CA GLU A 26 5.74 -16.27 10.73
C GLU A 26 6.46 -14.92 10.86
N ASP A 27 6.04 -13.91 10.08
CA ASP A 27 6.60 -12.55 10.19
C ASP A 27 6.36 -12.00 11.61
N ILE A 28 5.13 -12.12 12.13
CA ILE A 28 4.77 -11.70 13.48
C ILE A 28 5.62 -12.43 14.53
N SER A 29 5.75 -13.75 14.41
CA SER A 29 6.48 -14.56 15.38
C SER A 29 7.98 -14.23 15.42
N ARG A 30 8.57 -13.81 14.29
CA ARG A 30 10.00 -13.46 14.19
C ARG A 30 10.30 -12.01 14.54
N HIS A 31 9.42 -11.09 14.17
CA HIS A 31 9.70 -9.65 14.22
C HIS A 31 8.77 -8.87 15.15
N GLY A 32 7.74 -9.52 15.73
CA GLY A 32 6.70 -8.89 16.54
C GLY A 32 5.69 -8.07 15.73
N HIS A 33 5.86 -7.99 14.40
CA HIS A 33 5.00 -7.28 13.47
C HIS A 33 5.09 -7.91 12.08
N ILE A 34 4.11 -7.63 11.23
CA ILE A 34 4.12 -8.09 9.85
C ILE A 34 5.15 -7.28 9.06
N ALA A 35 6.16 -7.95 8.51
CA ALA A 35 7.29 -7.32 7.82
C ALA A 35 6.92 -6.75 6.43
N THR A 36 5.74 -7.09 5.91
CA THR A 36 5.30 -6.66 4.56
C THR A 36 4.87 -5.20 4.58
N SER A 37 5.65 -4.31 3.96
CA SER A 37 5.38 -2.87 3.90
C SER A 37 4.69 -2.40 2.61
N TYR A 38 4.82 -3.16 1.51
CA TYR A 38 4.21 -2.91 0.20
C TYR A 38 3.64 -4.22 -0.38
N ALA A 39 2.80 -4.13 -1.42
CA ALA A 39 2.10 -5.29 -2.02
C ALA A 39 1.41 -6.17 -0.96
N TYR A 40 0.80 -5.51 0.02
CA TYR A 40 0.21 -6.20 1.17
C TYR A 40 -1.09 -6.92 0.75
N PRO A 41 -1.23 -8.23 0.97
CA PRO A 41 -2.34 -9.01 0.42
C PRO A 41 -3.70 -8.54 0.93
N VAL A 42 -4.66 -8.44 0.03
CA VAL A 42 -6.06 -8.07 0.32
C VAL A 42 -7.02 -9.18 -0.06
N LYS A 43 -8.12 -9.30 0.67
CA LYS A 43 -9.28 -10.14 0.33
C LYS A 43 -10.34 -9.30 -0.33
N VAL A 44 -10.61 -9.58 -1.61
CA VAL A 44 -11.61 -8.92 -2.44
C VAL A 44 -12.90 -9.73 -2.44
N ASP A 45 -14.01 -9.03 -2.23
CA ASP A 45 -15.38 -9.56 -2.24
C ASP A 45 -15.56 -10.81 -1.36
N GLY A 46 -14.84 -10.84 -0.23
CA GLY A 46 -14.87 -11.97 0.71
C GLY A 46 -14.32 -13.29 0.18
N ARG A 47 -13.79 -13.35 -1.05
CA ARG A 47 -13.42 -14.59 -1.73
C ARG A 47 -11.96 -14.64 -2.15
N TYR A 48 -11.52 -13.73 -3.01
CA TYR A 48 -10.21 -13.84 -3.64
C TYR A 48 -9.15 -13.10 -2.83
N ILE A 49 -8.02 -13.77 -2.56
CA ILE A 49 -6.81 -13.05 -2.17
C ILE A 49 -6.18 -12.44 -3.41
N MET A 50 -5.83 -11.17 -3.33
CA MET A 50 -5.30 -10.37 -4.42
C MET A 50 -4.03 -9.65 -3.97
N ASP A 51 -3.08 -9.53 -4.89
CA ASP A 51 -1.96 -8.61 -4.80
C ASP A 51 -2.44 -7.23 -5.28
N PRO A 52 -2.42 -6.17 -4.46
CA PRO A 52 -2.89 -4.84 -4.85
C PRO A 52 -1.86 -4.05 -5.69
N SER A 53 -0.91 -4.74 -6.35
CA SER A 53 0.30 -4.18 -6.96
C SER A 53 1.27 -3.61 -5.89
N PRO A 54 2.46 -3.08 -6.26
CA PRO A 54 3.45 -2.63 -5.29
C PRO A 54 3.09 -1.28 -4.65
N ILE A 55 1.81 -1.05 -4.35
CA ILE A 55 1.37 0.07 -3.53
C ILE A 55 1.82 -0.13 -2.08
N PRO A 56 2.12 0.96 -1.35
CA PRO A 56 2.40 0.86 0.07
C PRO A 56 1.15 0.38 0.80
N LYS A 57 1.31 -0.38 1.89
CA LYS A 57 0.15 -0.83 2.69
C LYS A 57 -0.71 0.34 3.20
N PHE A 58 -0.13 1.54 3.31
CA PHE A 58 -0.84 2.77 3.64
C PHE A 58 -2.08 2.99 2.76
N ASP A 59 -1.99 2.63 1.47
CA ASP A 59 -3.03 2.86 0.48
C ASP A 59 -4.10 1.77 0.41
N ASN A 60 -3.87 0.58 0.98
CA ASN A 60 -4.84 -0.52 0.93
C ASN A 60 -6.26 -0.12 1.38
N PRO A 61 -6.46 0.68 2.46
CA PRO A 61 -7.80 1.09 2.87
C PRO A 61 -8.53 1.97 1.84
N LYS A 62 -7.81 2.67 0.94
CA LYS A 62 -8.41 3.47 -0.13
C LYS A 62 -9.10 2.61 -1.19
N MET A 63 -8.82 1.30 -1.22
CA MET A 63 -9.39 0.37 -2.18
C MET A 63 -10.77 -0.15 -1.75
N ASP A 64 -11.09 -0.13 -0.45
CA ASP A 64 -12.35 -0.60 0.10
C ASP A 64 -13.48 0.38 -0.22
N ASP A 65 -14.60 -0.13 -0.73
CA ASP A 65 -15.78 0.67 -1.10
C ASP A 65 -15.48 1.86 -2.04
N CYS A 66 -14.42 1.74 -2.84
CA CYS A 66 -13.99 2.80 -3.74
C CYS A 66 -14.97 2.95 -4.91
N PRO A 67 -15.42 4.17 -5.26
CA PRO A 67 -16.36 4.40 -6.36
C PRO A 67 -15.72 4.22 -7.76
N ALA A 68 -14.39 4.21 -7.84
CA ALA A 68 -13.66 4.05 -9.09
C ALA A 68 -13.46 2.57 -9.45
N LEU A 69 -13.48 2.26 -10.75
CA LEU A 69 -13.05 0.96 -11.25
C LEU A 69 -11.53 0.86 -11.15
N GLN A 70 -11.03 -0.17 -10.45
CA GLN A 70 -9.60 -0.40 -10.30
C GLN A 70 -9.19 -1.53 -11.25
N LEU A 71 -8.24 -1.26 -12.15
CA LEU A 71 -7.71 -2.21 -13.11
C LEU A 71 -6.22 -2.46 -12.85
N PHE A 72 -5.83 -3.73 -12.85
CA PHE A 72 -4.46 -4.15 -12.61
C PHE A 72 -3.97 -5.02 -13.75
N GLY A 73 -2.83 -4.65 -14.32
CA GLY A 73 -2.17 -5.38 -15.41
C GLY A 73 -0.78 -5.81 -15.02
N ALA A 74 -0.50 -7.11 -15.12
CA ALA A 74 0.83 -7.68 -14.98
C ALA A 74 1.29 -8.19 -16.35
N GLY A 75 1.96 -7.31 -17.12
CA GLY A 75 2.26 -7.55 -18.52
C GLY A 75 3.19 -8.74 -18.76
N ARG A 76 4.26 -8.87 -17.97
CA ARG A 76 5.22 -9.99 -18.10
C ARG A 76 4.60 -11.33 -17.71
N GLU A 77 3.71 -11.31 -16.74
CA GLU A 77 3.00 -12.47 -16.21
C GLU A 77 1.71 -12.80 -16.99
N GLN A 78 1.35 -11.95 -17.97
CA GLN A 78 0.16 -12.05 -18.82
C GLN A 78 -1.15 -12.17 -18.02
N ARG A 79 -1.34 -11.30 -17.02
CA ARG A 79 -2.54 -11.29 -16.17
C ARG A 79 -3.21 -9.92 -16.15
N ILE A 80 -4.53 -9.95 -16.13
CA ILE A 80 -5.38 -8.77 -15.90
C ILE A 80 -6.38 -9.14 -14.81
N TYR A 81 -6.55 -8.27 -13.84
CA TYR A 81 -7.54 -8.39 -12.78
C TYR A 81 -8.12 -7.03 -12.44
N ALA A 82 -9.30 -7.02 -11.83
CA ALA A 82 -10.05 -5.80 -11.57
C ALA A 82 -10.79 -5.88 -10.24
N ILE A 83 -10.96 -4.73 -9.60
CA ILE A 83 -11.88 -4.54 -8.49
C ILE A 83 -12.98 -3.60 -8.98
N PRO A 84 -14.24 -4.09 -9.11
CA PRO A 84 -15.37 -3.24 -9.46
C PRO A 84 -15.60 -2.12 -8.41
N PRO A 85 -16.25 -1.01 -8.80
CA PRO A 85 -16.70 0.01 -7.86
C PRO A 85 -17.50 -0.58 -6.69
N TYR A 86 -17.34 0.01 -5.50
CA TYR A 86 -18.05 -0.36 -4.26
C TYR A 86 -17.85 -1.83 -3.84
N SER A 87 -16.73 -2.43 -4.26
CA SER A 87 -16.36 -3.78 -3.82
C SER A 87 -15.72 -3.73 -2.44
N LYS A 88 -16.01 -4.76 -1.65
CA LYS A 88 -15.37 -4.94 -0.34
C LYS A 88 -13.93 -5.41 -0.52
N VAL A 89 -12.98 -4.67 0.03
CA VAL A 89 -11.54 -4.97 0.01
C VAL A 89 -10.99 -4.88 1.42
N LYS A 90 -10.47 -5.98 1.94
CA LYS A 90 -9.89 -6.01 3.30
C LYS A 90 -8.47 -6.52 3.27
N SER A 91 -7.52 -5.75 3.81
CA SER A 91 -6.19 -6.27 4.11
C SER A 91 -6.27 -7.50 5.01
N LEU A 92 -5.38 -8.47 4.78
CA LEU A 92 -5.31 -9.65 5.63
C LEU A 92 -4.73 -9.28 7.00
N ASP A 93 -5.39 -9.67 8.06
CA ASP A 93 -4.94 -9.46 9.43
C ASP A 93 -5.37 -10.63 10.33
N PHE A 94 -5.04 -10.53 11.61
CA PHE A 94 -5.47 -11.45 12.64
C PHE A 94 -6.18 -10.66 13.75
N ASP A 95 -7.06 -11.31 14.51
CA ASP A 95 -7.76 -10.66 15.62
C ASP A 95 -6.80 -10.06 16.65
N ASP A 96 -5.70 -10.78 16.94
CA ASP A 96 -4.65 -10.33 17.86
C ASP A 96 -3.64 -9.36 17.23
N TYR A 97 -3.62 -9.26 15.90
CA TYR A 97 -2.69 -8.43 15.13
C TYR A 97 -3.45 -7.73 13.99
N PRO A 98 -4.25 -6.70 14.32
CA PRO A 98 -5.06 -5.99 13.34
C PRO A 98 -4.19 -5.23 12.34
N PHE A 99 -4.71 -5.03 11.14
CA PHE A 99 -4.03 -4.25 10.13
C PHE A 99 -3.76 -2.81 10.60
N SER A 100 -2.52 -2.34 10.43
CA SER A 100 -2.13 -0.96 10.72
C SER A 100 -1.46 -0.29 9.52
N GLN A 101 -1.92 0.92 9.19
CA GLN A 101 -1.24 1.80 8.24
C GLN A 101 0.12 2.21 8.82
N LEU A 102 1.19 2.04 8.05
CA LEU A 102 2.48 2.60 8.43
C LEU A 102 2.45 4.09 8.11
N ARG A 103 2.67 4.94 9.11
CA ARG A 103 2.80 6.39 8.94
C ARG A 103 4.15 6.84 9.45
N ALA A 104 4.75 7.78 8.73
CA ALA A 104 5.91 8.51 9.22
C ALA A 104 5.46 9.40 10.41
N PRO A 105 6.26 9.51 11.49
CA PRO A 105 5.94 10.41 12.60
C PRO A 105 6.07 11.90 12.24
N GLN A 106 6.67 12.21 11.09
CA GLN A 106 6.86 13.56 10.57
C GLN A 106 5.67 14.02 9.73
N THR A 107 5.58 15.33 9.51
CA THR A 107 4.69 15.95 8.54
C THR A 107 5.45 16.32 7.27
N CYS A 108 4.74 16.49 6.16
CA CYS A 108 5.32 17.01 4.92
C CYS A 108 5.99 18.37 5.18
N ALA A 109 7.26 18.51 4.81
CA ALA A 109 8.04 19.74 4.96
C ALA A 109 7.57 20.88 4.04
N ILE A 110 6.76 20.57 3.01
CA ILE A 110 6.28 21.53 2.01
C ILE A 110 4.89 22.06 2.36
N CYS A 111 3.91 21.16 2.52
CA CYS A 111 2.50 21.53 2.73
C CYS A 111 1.96 21.22 4.14
N GLY A 112 2.81 20.68 5.03
CA GLY A 112 2.44 20.35 6.41
C GLY A 112 1.50 19.15 6.58
N ALA A 113 1.20 18.38 5.52
CA ALA A 113 0.30 17.23 5.60
C ALA A 113 0.85 16.11 6.52
N ASP A 114 -0.03 15.56 7.35
CA ASP A 114 0.21 14.42 8.27
C ASP A 114 -0.64 13.18 7.91
N ASP A 115 -1.44 13.30 6.85
CA ASP A 115 -2.41 12.32 6.36
C ASP A 115 -2.03 11.73 4.99
N SER A 116 -0.85 12.04 4.47
CA SER A 116 -0.30 11.53 3.22
C SER A 116 0.82 10.52 3.43
N TYR A 117 1.05 9.66 2.44
CA TYR A 117 2.29 8.88 2.38
C TYR A 117 3.48 9.81 2.09
N LEU A 118 4.56 9.69 2.88
CA LEU A 118 5.72 10.56 2.80
C LEU A 118 6.95 9.83 2.26
N ASP A 119 7.62 10.47 1.31
CA ASP A 119 8.94 10.08 0.82
C ASP A 119 10.03 10.76 1.67
N GLU A 120 11.07 9.99 2.01
CA GLU A 120 12.26 10.49 2.71
C GLU A 120 13.28 10.97 1.68
N MET A 121 13.61 12.27 1.72
CA MET A 121 14.64 12.88 0.88
C MET A 121 15.88 13.21 1.73
N ILE A 122 17.05 12.82 1.24
CA ILE A 122 18.35 13.17 1.81
C ILE A 122 18.73 14.55 1.27
N ILE A 123 18.97 15.52 2.17
CA ILE A 123 19.20 16.93 1.80
C ILE A 123 20.65 17.37 1.87
N ASP A 124 21.51 16.60 2.52
CA ASP A 124 22.92 16.88 2.65
C ASP A 124 23.74 15.59 2.84
N ASP A 125 25.06 15.70 2.72
CA ASP A 125 26.01 14.60 2.94
C ASP A 125 26.29 14.34 4.43
N GLU A 126 25.75 15.17 5.33
CA GLU A 126 25.89 15.06 6.80
C GLU A 126 24.74 14.25 7.44
N GLY A 127 23.78 13.78 6.64
CA GLY A 127 22.69 12.92 7.05
C GLY A 127 21.38 13.65 7.37
N GLY A 128 21.25 14.92 7.00
CA GLY A 128 20.01 15.67 7.01
C GLY A 128 18.95 15.03 6.13
N ARG A 129 17.72 15.03 6.63
CA ARG A 129 16.56 14.38 6.00
C ARG A 129 15.35 15.30 6.03
N MET A 130 14.58 15.28 4.96
CA MET A 130 13.27 15.90 4.89
C MET A 130 12.23 14.87 4.45
N PHE A 131 11.00 15.04 4.91
CA PHE A 131 9.87 14.18 4.54
C PHE A 131 8.90 15.00 3.71
N VAL A 132 8.51 14.51 2.54
CA VAL A 132 7.59 15.21 1.63
C VAL A 132 6.51 14.29 1.13
N CYS A 133 5.34 14.84 0.76
CA CYS A 133 4.28 14.06 0.15
C CYS A 133 4.79 13.32 -1.10
N SER A 134 4.55 12.01 -1.16
CA SER A 134 4.83 11.22 -2.37
C SER A 134 3.88 11.59 -3.52
N ASP A 135 2.63 11.93 -3.19
CA ASP A 135 1.67 12.50 -4.13
C ASP A 135 1.88 14.01 -4.28
N THR A 136 2.48 14.40 -5.41
CA THR A 136 2.81 15.79 -5.71
C THR A 136 1.60 16.63 -6.08
N ASP A 137 0.55 16.04 -6.66
CA ASP A 137 -0.69 16.74 -7.03
C ASP A 137 -1.51 17.07 -5.77
N PHE A 138 -1.59 16.11 -4.84
CA PHE A 138 -2.14 16.34 -3.51
C PHE A 138 -1.37 17.45 -2.77
N CYS A 139 -0.04 17.41 -2.82
CA CYS A 139 0.81 18.41 -2.18
C CYS A 139 0.57 19.82 -2.75
N ALA A 140 0.57 19.95 -4.08
CA ALA A 140 0.35 21.22 -4.77
C ALA A 140 -1.04 21.79 -4.50
N SER A 141 -2.06 20.95 -4.48
CA SER A 141 -3.44 21.35 -4.14
C SER A 141 -3.51 21.97 -2.75
N ARG A 142 -2.87 21.34 -1.75
CA ARG A 142 -2.81 21.87 -0.38
C ARG A 142 -2.01 23.17 -0.28
N GLN A 143 -0.90 23.31 -1.01
CA GLN A 143 -0.15 24.56 -1.04
C GLN A 143 -1.01 25.72 -1.56
N ASN A 144 -1.77 25.48 -2.63
CA ASN A 144 -2.69 26.47 -3.21
C ASN A 144 -3.80 26.85 -2.23
N GLU A 145 -4.41 25.89 -1.54
CA GLU A 145 -5.45 26.15 -0.53
C GLU A 145 -4.92 26.95 0.67
N GLN A 146 -3.66 26.72 1.05
CA GLN A 146 -3.00 27.40 2.18
C GLN A 146 -2.34 28.73 1.79
N GLY A 147 -2.30 29.07 0.50
CA GLY A 147 -1.59 30.26 0.00
C GLY A 147 -0.07 30.19 0.21
N ILE A 148 0.50 28.99 0.23
CA ILE A 148 1.95 28.78 0.31
C ILE A 148 2.52 29.01 -1.10
N GLU A 149 3.37 30.02 -1.24
CA GLU A 149 4.09 30.24 -2.50
C GLU A 149 4.96 29.00 -2.83
N PRO A 150 5.00 28.55 -4.10
CA PRO A 150 5.83 27.43 -4.50
C PRO A 150 7.29 27.68 -4.10
N VAL A 151 7.92 26.68 -3.48
CA VAL A 151 9.36 26.75 -3.22
C VAL A 151 10.04 26.70 -4.59
N GLU A 152 10.66 27.79 -5.03
CA GLU A 152 11.45 27.81 -6.25
C GLU A 152 12.50 26.70 -6.17
N ALA A 153 12.48 25.79 -7.14
CA ALA A 153 13.48 24.74 -7.26
C ALA A 153 14.86 25.40 -7.37
N VAL A 154 15.68 25.27 -6.34
CA VAL A 154 17.05 25.76 -6.34
C VAL A 154 17.81 25.02 -7.45
N SER A 155 18.28 25.79 -8.42
CA SER A 155 19.05 25.36 -9.59
C SER A 155 20.50 25.00 -9.29
#